data_AF-A0A7M7MD98-F1
#
_entry.id   AF-A0A7M7MD98-F1
#
_cell.length_a   1.000
_cell.length_b   1.000
_cell.length_c   1.000
_cell.angle_alpha   90.00
_cell.angle_beta   90.00
_cell.angle_gamma   90.00
#
_symmetry.space_group_name_H-M   'P 1'
#
loop_
_entity.id
_entity.type
_entity.pdbx_description
1 polymer ?
#
loop_
_entity_poly.entity_id
_entity_poly.type
_entity_poly.pdbx_seq_one_letter_code
_entity_poly.pdbx_strand_id
1 'polypeptide(L)'
;MAVVFMIGSMLAFSSLCRVTLGTQFAECGPSLSNECADFILEDPRGPQMMLLAMELAKNDPPNVPKAPLMCNGRLYDLSLEKWQLANQAMQKGLPKQVLANMLDKSGHAKNNAPDPRLRPQTPSQRVVSQKEAFLTPILPANQPVPCSIVCDHNGDMSLRIGHLQVPMEQMSELANFVDISALSQMASALRSAGVPVVHYGNHMTMVPSFVPSPENDIVMRIHALNGEPVQVELSAGGKSFCLPGQEESLNRLLDSSSDMAFPIMKLLARHGIPAEFDCNRRTLTTALSSKSRPMTLKATPITPSLTLPLRHVTTSPQVQPSPNKPERVKIGKSTFDLPMQWPSILEAVQSNQIVAAKVQKVSEERGLAMPDKIQNIIFTKIMQMRNQLMPVIRGGDCIFVMNGNPFSMLTQPEKLSNALRDADVPRELVRDAMMRVGLPAKNTQNGLQITLPSQQTCLLDNMANYKIFEYKIMRERDSVTIMAGPKSYRLPEDAHELKRAMDSGKVLPLELMDSLNRNGISCNVNMASGIITMSLPGQGLSLPLPMTGKMSLKLHPLEGPLGTSYMLEYDGGRLHLPSQIDKLNQLIAQGTINSYDVLHLFLQNTLVPYQFDKARMVHVIEVAGQKLNVLPSSLD
;
A
#
# COMPACT_ATOMS: atom_id res chain seq x y z
N MET A 1 41.37 3.30 -27.07
CA MET A 1 40.68 2.51 -26.03
C MET A 1 39.22 2.90 -25.80
N ALA A 2 38.82 4.18 -25.90
CA ALA A 2 37.40 4.57 -25.74
C ALA A 2 36.44 4.02 -26.83
N VAL A 3 36.95 3.74 -28.03
CA VAL A 3 36.15 3.21 -29.16
C VAL A 3 35.79 1.72 -28.97
N VAL A 4 36.60 0.95 -28.21
CA VAL A 4 36.37 -0.49 -27.99
C VAL A 4 35.28 -0.74 -26.95
N PHE A 5 35.15 0.17 -25.96
CA PHE A 5 34.10 0.09 -24.95
C PHE A 5 32.70 0.42 -25.50
N MET A 6 32.59 1.38 -26.45
CA MET A 6 31.31 1.70 -27.09
C MET A 6 30.76 0.56 -27.96
N ILE A 7 31.65 -0.17 -28.66
CA ILE A 7 31.25 -1.30 -29.52
C ILE A 7 30.72 -2.46 -28.67
N GLY A 8 31.30 -2.70 -27.49
CA GLY A 8 30.86 -3.76 -26.57
C GLY A 8 29.45 -3.56 -26.02
N SER A 9 29.11 -2.33 -25.62
CA SER A 9 27.76 -1.98 -25.13
C SER A 9 26.68 -2.06 -26.22
N MET A 10 27.01 -1.71 -27.48
CA MET A 10 26.07 -1.84 -28.59
C MET A 10 25.80 -3.29 -28.99
N LEU A 11 26.82 -4.16 -28.94
CA LEU A 11 26.68 -5.59 -29.23
C LEU A 11 25.85 -6.31 -28.17
N ALA A 12 26.00 -5.94 -26.89
CA ALA A 12 25.19 -6.47 -25.79
C ALA A 12 23.71 -6.08 -25.91
N PHE A 13 23.41 -4.83 -26.29
CA PHE A 13 22.04 -4.35 -26.46
C PHE A 13 21.34 -5.00 -27.66
N SER A 14 22.05 -5.17 -28.79
CA SER A 14 21.52 -5.87 -29.97
C SER A 14 21.27 -7.37 -29.71
N SER A 15 22.09 -8.00 -28.87
CA SER A 15 21.94 -9.41 -28.50
C SER A 15 20.78 -9.61 -27.52
N LEU A 16 20.59 -8.69 -26.57
CA LEU A 16 19.48 -8.74 -25.63
C LEU A 16 18.13 -8.59 -26.36
N CYS A 17 18.03 -7.68 -27.33
CA CYS A 17 16.83 -7.49 -28.15
C CYS A 17 16.52 -8.72 -29.04
N ARG A 18 17.54 -9.40 -29.56
CA ARG A 18 17.36 -10.65 -30.34
C ARG A 18 16.85 -11.81 -29.49
N VAL A 19 17.26 -11.88 -28.22
CA VAL A 19 16.91 -12.99 -27.32
C VAL A 19 15.49 -12.84 -26.76
N THR A 20 14.98 -11.63 -26.57
CA THR A 20 13.64 -11.40 -26.00
C THR A 20 12.51 -11.22 -27.01
N LEU A 21 12.79 -10.85 -28.27
CA LEU A 21 11.75 -10.45 -29.24
C LEU A 21 11.76 -11.23 -30.57
N GLY A 22 12.67 -12.20 -30.76
CA GLY A 22 12.72 -13.03 -31.97
C GLY A 22 13.42 -12.38 -33.17
N THR A 23 13.69 -13.17 -34.22
CA THR A 23 14.61 -12.84 -35.33
C THR A 23 14.07 -11.83 -36.36
N GLN A 24 12.85 -11.31 -36.22
CA GLN A 24 12.27 -10.35 -37.18
C GLN A 24 12.77 -8.89 -37.03
N PHE A 25 13.70 -8.62 -36.11
CA PHE A 25 14.04 -7.25 -35.67
C PHE A 25 15.48 -6.80 -36.01
N ALA A 26 16.15 -7.41 -36.98
CA ALA A 26 17.57 -7.16 -37.25
C ALA A 26 17.92 -5.85 -37.99
N GLU A 27 16.95 -5.00 -38.38
CA GLU A 27 17.19 -3.85 -39.28
C GLU A 27 16.77 -2.46 -38.75
N CYS A 28 16.54 -2.26 -37.45
CA CYS A 28 16.24 -0.92 -36.91
C CYS A 28 17.45 -0.25 -36.24
N GLY A 29 18.03 0.77 -36.88
CA GLY A 29 18.65 1.93 -36.20
C GLY A 29 17.62 3.07 -36.04
N PRO A 30 17.87 4.17 -35.29
CA PRO A 30 19.08 4.62 -34.61
C PRO A 30 19.02 4.52 -33.06
N SER A 31 20.16 4.71 -32.39
CA SER A 31 20.35 4.56 -30.94
C SER A 31 19.53 5.55 -30.08
N LEU A 32 18.81 5.02 -29.09
CA LEU A 32 18.14 5.74 -27.99
C LEU A 32 19.12 6.58 -27.17
N SER A 33 18.68 7.70 -26.56
CA SER A 33 19.57 8.52 -25.70
C SER A 33 19.70 7.87 -24.34
N ASN A 34 20.80 8.13 -23.63
CA ASN A 34 21.01 7.61 -22.28
C ASN A 34 19.85 7.98 -21.36
N GLU A 35 19.33 9.21 -21.43
CA GLU A 35 18.15 9.64 -20.66
C GLU A 35 16.87 8.85 -20.99
N CYS A 36 16.66 8.44 -22.25
CA CYS A 36 15.53 7.57 -22.62
C CYS A 36 15.78 6.12 -22.18
N ALA A 37 17.03 5.64 -22.25
CA ALA A 37 17.39 4.32 -21.79
C ALA A 37 17.23 4.22 -20.26
N ASP A 38 17.72 5.21 -19.52
CA ASP A 38 17.62 5.30 -18.06
C ASP A 38 16.15 5.40 -17.63
N PHE A 39 15.33 6.23 -18.31
CA PHE A 39 13.89 6.30 -18.05
C PHE A 39 13.15 4.98 -18.36
N ILE A 40 13.51 4.29 -19.45
CA ILE A 40 12.95 2.97 -19.81
C ILE A 40 13.39 1.88 -18.82
N LEU A 41 14.57 2.01 -18.21
CA LEU A 41 15.12 1.00 -17.30
C LEU A 41 14.67 1.22 -15.84
N GLU A 42 14.32 2.45 -15.46
CA GLU A 42 13.92 2.81 -14.10
C GLU A 42 12.39 2.86 -13.88
N ASP A 43 11.59 3.03 -14.94
CA ASP A 43 10.12 3.05 -14.85
C ASP A 43 9.51 1.63 -14.96
N PRO A 44 8.58 1.21 -14.07
CA PRO A 44 7.85 -0.06 -14.21
C PRO A 44 7.05 -0.21 -15.52
N ARG A 45 6.84 0.87 -16.28
CA ARG A 45 6.26 0.88 -17.63
C ARG A 45 7.30 0.78 -18.76
N GLY A 46 8.58 0.60 -18.43
CA GLY A 46 9.71 0.50 -19.35
C GLY A 46 9.49 -0.36 -20.60
N PRO A 47 8.98 -1.61 -20.48
CA PRO A 47 8.69 -2.43 -21.66
C PRO A 47 7.66 -1.82 -22.61
N GLN A 48 6.64 -1.13 -22.07
CA GLN A 48 5.59 -0.47 -22.86
C GLN A 48 6.14 0.81 -23.52
N MET A 49 7.08 1.48 -22.86
CA MET A 49 7.79 2.64 -23.39
C MET A 49 8.73 2.28 -24.54
N MET A 50 9.38 1.12 -24.47
CA MET A 50 10.21 0.62 -25.56
C MET A 50 9.36 0.24 -26.79
N LEU A 51 8.21 -0.40 -26.57
CA LEU A 51 7.25 -0.69 -27.66
C LEU A 51 6.74 0.59 -28.32
N LEU A 52 6.41 1.63 -27.53
CA LEU A 52 6.01 2.93 -28.06
C LEU A 52 7.12 3.57 -28.89
N ALA A 53 8.36 3.59 -28.39
CA ALA A 53 9.50 4.14 -29.11
C ALA A 53 9.75 3.41 -30.45
N MET A 54 9.64 2.08 -30.45
CA MET A 54 9.78 1.26 -31.66
C MET A 54 8.67 1.58 -32.68
N GLU A 55 7.42 1.70 -32.23
CA GLU A 55 6.29 1.98 -33.12
C GLU A 55 6.39 3.38 -33.74
N LEU A 56 6.81 4.37 -32.96
CA LEU A 56 7.06 5.73 -33.45
C LEU A 56 8.24 5.78 -34.45
N ALA A 57 9.24 4.90 -34.29
CA ALA A 57 10.42 4.81 -35.15
C ALA A 57 10.18 4.10 -36.50
N LYS A 58 9.08 3.36 -36.67
CA LYS A 58 8.76 2.72 -37.96
C LYS A 58 8.61 3.77 -39.06
N ASN A 59 9.06 3.49 -40.27
CA ASN A 59 8.83 4.37 -41.42
C ASN A 59 7.35 4.30 -41.83
N ASP A 60 6.71 5.45 -42.05
CA ASP A 60 5.36 5.47 -42.61
C ASP A 60 5.41 5.11 -44.11
N PRO A 61 4.40 4.41 -44.65
CA PRO A 61 4.26 4.21 -46.08
C PRO A 61 4.25 5.56 -46.83
N PRO A 62 4.75 5.60 -48.08
CA PRO A 62 4.68 6.80 -48.89
C PRO A 62 3.22 7.23 -49.08
N ASN A 63 2.95 8.54 -48.99
CA ASN A 63 1.63 9.19 -49.18
C ASN A 63 0.59 9.02 -48.05
N VAL A 64 0.99 8.60 -46.84
CA VAL A 64 0.06 8.59 -45.69
C VAL A 64 -0.21 10.03 -45.21
N PRO A 65 -1.49 10.43 -45.02
CA PRO A 65 -1.83 11.75 -44.49
C PRO A 65 -1.27 11.93 -43.07
N LYS A 66 -0.63 13.08 -42.84
CA LYS A 66 0.03 13.40 -41.57
C LYS A 66 -0.79 14.42 -40.76
N ALA A 67 -0.87 14.20 -39.46
CA ALA A 67 -1.48 15.09 -38.49
C ALA A 67 -0.40 15.78 -37.64
N PRO A 68 -0.51 17.09 -37.41
CA PRO A 68 0.45 17.82 -36.59
C PRO A 68 0.27 17.51 -35.09
N LEU A 69 1.37 17.25 -34.40
CA LEU A 69 1.44 17.08 -32.95
C LEU A 69 2.36 18.14 -32.34
N MET A 70 1.84 18.95 -31.41
CA MET A 70 2.64 19.87 -30.60
C MET A 70 3.15 19.15 -29.35
N CYS A 71 4.45 18.89 -29.28
CA CYS A 71 5.09 18.21 -28.16
C CYS A 71 6.34 18.97 -27.72
N ASN A 72 6.43 19.32 -26.44
CA ASN A 72 7.55 20.09 -25.86
C ASN A 72 7.96 21.35 -26.65
N GLY A 73 6.98 22.11 -27.16
CA GLY A 73 7.23 23.33 -27.94
C GLY A 73 7.68 23.11 -29.40
N ARG A 74 7.71 21.85 -29.88
CA ARG A 74 8.05 21.49 -31.26
C ARG A 74 6.85 20.86 -31.97
N LEU A 75 6.79 21.05 -33.29
CA LEU A 75 5.74 20.52 -34.15
C LEU A 75 6.26 19.28 -34.89
N TYR A 76 5.55 18.16 -34.76
CA TYR A 76 5.85 16.89 -35.41
C TYR A 76 4.72 16.53 -36.37
N ASP A 77 5.06 16.09 -37.59
CA ASP A 77 4.07 15.60 -38.56
C ASP A 77 4.05 14.07 -38.50
N LEU A 78 3.01 13.50 -37.88
CA LEU A 78 2.89 12.06 -37.65
C LEU A 78 1.77 11.47 -38.49
N SER A 79 1.89 10.22 -38.95
CA SER A 79 0.72 9.49 -39.44
C SER A 79 -0.37 9.43 -38.36
N LEU A 80 -1.64 9.29 -38.78
CA LEU A 80 -2.78 9.30 -37.85
C LEU A 80 -2.61 8.27 -36.71
N GLU A 81 -2.11 7.08 -37.01
CA GLU A 81 -1.86 6.02 -36.04
C GLU A 81 -0.80 6.41 -35.00
N LYS A 82 0.33 6.98 -35.45
CA LYS A 82 1.39 7.48 -34.56
C LYS A 82 0.96 8.68 -33.74
N TRP A 83 0.15 9.57 -34.33
CA TRP A 83 -0.43 10.70 -33.63
C TRP A 83 -1.35 10.23 -32.49
N GLN A 84 -2.19 9.21 -32.73
CA GLN A 84 -3.05 8.61 -31.71
C GLN A 84 -2.23 7.94 -30.61
N LEU A 85 -1.20 7.16 -30.97
CA LEU A 85 -0.30 6.53 -30.02
C LEU A 85 0.43 7.55 -29.14
N ALA A 86 0.97 8.60 -29.74
CA ALA A 86 1.65 9.68 -29.03
C ALA A 86 0.70 10.42 -28.07
N ASN A 87 -0.54 10.71 -28.49
CA ASN A 87 -1.54 11.33 -27.60
C ASN A 87 -1.99 10.40 -26.48
N GLN A 88 -2.22 9.13 -26.76
CA GLN A 88 -2.59 8.14 -25.75
C GLN A 88 -1.47 7.98 -24.70
N ALA A 89 -0.20 8.01 -25.15
CA ALA A 89 0.95 7.97 -24.25
C ALA A 89 1.01 9.22 -23.35
N MET A 90 0.78 10.41 -23.90
CA MET A 90 0.68 11.65 -23.10
C MET A 90 -0.48 11.60 -22.11
N GLN A 91 -1.66 11.10 -22.51
CA GLN A 91 -2.82 10.93 -21.63
C GLN A 91 -2.55 9.93 -20.49
N LYS A 92 -1.71 8.93 -20.74
CA LYS A 92 -1.28 7.96 -19.71
C LYS A 92 -0.16 8.50 -18.81
N GLY A 93 0.23 9.77 -18.95
CA GLY A 93 1.18 10.45 -18.08
C GLY A 93 2.64 10.42 -18.55
N LEU A 94 2.90 10.09 -19.81
CA LEU A 94 4.26 10.18 -20.36
C LEU A 94 4.74 11.64 -20.40
N PRO A 95 5.89 12.00 -19.78
CA PRO A 95 6.40 13.37 -19.86
C PRO A 95 6.66 13.79 -21.31
N LYS A 96 6.15 14.98 -21.70
CA LYS A 96 6.27 15.51 -23.07
C LYS A 96 7.71 15.62 -23.56
N GLN A 97 8.67 15.85 -22.66
CA GLN A 97 10.09 15.90 -23.01
C GLN A 97 10.65 14.54 -23.44
N VAL A 98 10.24 13.45 -22.79
CA VAL A 98 10.65 12.08 -23.16
C VAL A 98 10.06 11.70 -24.51
N LEU A 99 8.77 12.01 -24.73
CA LEU A 99 8.11 11.77 -26.00
C LEU A 99 8.75 12.59 -27.14
N ALA A 100 9.07 13.86 -26.91
CA ALA A 100 9.78 14.70 -27.89
C ALA A 100 11.13 14.09 -28.28
N ASN A 101 11.90 13.58 -27.30
CA ASN A 101 13.17 12.89 -27.57
C ASN A 101 12.99 11.61 -28.43
N MET A 102 11.91 10.85 -28.23
CA MET A 102 11.57 9.70 -29.06
C MET A 102 11.18 10.11 -30.50
N LEU A 103 10.40 11.18 -30.62
CA LEU A 103 9.96 11.72 -31.91
C LEU A 103 11.10 12.37 -32.72
N ASP A 104 12.06 13.02 -32.04
CA ASP A 104 13.27 13.57 -32.66
C ASP A 104 14.15 12.46 -33.25
N LYS A 105 14.30 11.35 -32.53
CA LYS A 105 15.13 10.20 -32.98
C LYS A 105 14.50 9.36 -34.07
N SER A 106 13.18 9.37 -34.16
CA SER A 106 12.43 8.69 -35.24
C SER A 106 12.40 9.50 -36.54
N GLY A 107 13.01 10.70 -36.57
CA GLY A 107 13.13 11.50 -37.78
C GLY A 107 11.85 12.25 -38.19
N HIS A 108 10.86 12.34 -37.31
CA HIS A 108 9.59 13.04 -37.58
C HIS A 108 9.62 14.54 -37.25
N ALA A 109 10.76 15.04 -36.75
CA ALA A 109 10.95 16.46 -36.51
C ALA A 109 10.98 17.22 -37.84
N LYS A 110 10.07 18.19 -38.01
CA LYS A 110 10.27 19.22 -39.03
C LYS A 110 11.50 20.03 -38.64
N ASN A 111 12.51 20.05 -39.51
CA ASN A 111 13.60 21.01 -39.41
C ASN A 111 13.00 22.41 -39.56
N ASN A 112 12.69 23.05 -38.44
CA ASN A 112 12.35 24.45 -38.41
C ASN A 112 13.63 25.26 -38.63
N ALA A 113 13.94 25.56 -39.89
CA ALA A 113 14.60 26.82 -40.19
C ALA A 113 13.64 27.94 -39.73
N PRO A 114 14.12 28.97 -39.01
CA PRO A 114 13.25 30.05 -38.57
C PRO A 114 12.77 30.84 -39.80
N ASP A 115 11.48 30.77 -40.09
CA ASP A 115 10.83 31.61 -41.10
C ASP A 115 10.72 33.05 -40.56
N PRO A 116 11.36 34.05 -41.18
CA PRO A 116 11.38 35.43 -40.69
C PRO A 116 10.08 36.21 -40.92
N ARG A 117 8.94 35.56 -41.27
CA ARG A 117 7.73 36.27 -41.73
C ARG A 117 6.48 36.21 -40.86
N LEU A 118 6.50 35.65 -39.65
CA LEU A 118 5.29 35.62 -38.83
C LEU A 118 5.36 36.60 -37.65
N ARG A 119 5.08 37.87 -37.96
CA ARG A 119 4.44 38.83 -37.04
C ARG A 119 2.91 38.67 -37.12
N PRO A 120 2.18 39.04 -36.06
CA PRO A 120 0.79 38.63 -35.85
C PRO A 120 -0.20 39.46 -36.68
N GLN A 121 -1.12 38.79 -37.37
CA GLN A 121 -2.38 39.37 -37.81
C GLN A 121 -3.54 38.40 -37.51
N THR A 122 -4.43 38.84 -36.64
CA THR A 122 -5.81 38.36 -36.45
C THR A 122 -6.71 38.92 -37.57
N PRO A 123 -8.00 38.53 -37.67
CA PRO A 123 -8.55 37.18 -37.74
C PRO A 123 -9.55 37.05 -38.92
N SER A 124 -9.63 35.89 -39.59
CA SER A 124 -10.88 35.35 -40.18
C SER A 124 -10.59 34.12 -41.05
N GLN A 125 -11.05 32.95 -40.63
CA GLN A 125 -12.14 32.23 -41.32
C GLN A 125 -12.41 30.92 -40.57
N ARG A 126 -13.62 30.85 -40.01
CA ARG A 126 -14.21 29.65 -39.43
C ARG A 126 -14.48 28.63 -40.55
N VAL A 127 -13.90 27.44 -40.44
CA VAL A 127 -14.55 26.22 -40.93
C VAL A 127 -15.23 25.58 -39.72
N VAL A 128 -16.54 25.51 -39.82
CA VAL A 128 -17.46 24.98 -38.82
C VAL A 128 -17.26 23.47 -38.69
N SER A 129 -16.94 23.02 -37.48
CA SER A 129 -17.30 21.66 -37.05
C SER A 129 -18.09 21.80 -35.76
N GLN A 130 -19.34 21.38 -35.80
CA GLN A 130 -20.32 21.50 -34.73
C GLN A 130 -19.87 20.68 -33.51
N LYS A 131 -19.47 21.37 -32.45
CA LYS A 131 -19.58 20.87 -31.07
C LYS A 131 -19.97 22.04 -30.18
N GLU A 132 -20.96 21.78 -29.32
CA GLU A 132 -21.86 22.74 -28.69
C GLU A 132 -21.16 23.95 -28.05
N ALA A 133 -21.70 25.13 -28.32
CA ALA A 133 -21.30 26.39 -27.74
C ALA A 133 -21.75 26.46 -26.26
N PHE A 134 -20.82 26.26 -25.33
CA PHE A 134 -20.92 26.88 -24.02
C PHE A 134 -20.42 28.32 -24.14
N LEU A 135 -21.30 29.27 -23.88
CA LEU A 135 -20.97 30.68 -23.70
C LEU A 135 -19.89 30.78 -22.62
N THR A 136 -18.66 31.16 -22.98
CA THR A 136 -17.62 31.52 -22.01
C THR A 136 -17.98 32.86 -21.39
N PRO A 137 -18.26 32.95 -20.07
CA PRO A 137 -18.35 34.22 -19.40
C PRO A 137 -16.93 34.77 -19.27
N ILE A 138 -16.59 35.79 -20.07
CA ILE A 138 -15.38 36.58 -19.85
C ILE A 138 -15.62 37.38 -18.56
N LEU A 139 -14.99 36.95 -17.47
CA LEU A 139 -15.04 37.67 -16.20
C LEU A 139 -14.42 39.08 -16.37
N PRO A 140 -15.03 40.15 -15.81
CA PRO A 140 -14.51 41.50 -15.93
C PRO A 140 -13.16 41.66 -15.22
N ALA A 141 -12.19 42.28 -15.89
CA ALA A 141 -10.76 42.33 -15.53
C ALA A 141 -10.38 43.02 -14.19
N ASN A 142 -11.35 43.42 -13.34
CA ASN A 142 -11.10 44.22 -12.13
C ASN A 142 -11.85 43.72 -10.88
N GLN A 143 -12.45 42.53 -10.90
CA GLN A 143 -13.07 41.94 -9.71
C GLN A 143 -12.25 40.75 -9.20
N PRO A 144 -12.09 40.59 -7.86
CA PRO A 144 -11.41 39.43 -7.30
C PRO A 144 -12.15 38.17 -7.74
N VAL A 145 -11.41 37.28 -8.42
CA VAL A 145 -12.00 36.07 -8.98
C VAL A 145 -12.35 35.11 -7.85
N PRO A 146 -13.63 34.72 -7.69
CA PRO A 146 -14.03 33.77 -6.66
C PRO A 146 -13.39 32.41 -6.97
N CYS A 147 -12.39 32.00 -6.19
CA CYS A 147 -11.71 30.72 -6.34
C CYS A 147 -11.82 29.89 -5.05
N SER A 148 -12.19 28.63 -5.20
CA SER A 148 -12.31 27.67 -4.10
C SER A 148 -11.70 26.33 -4.49
N ILE A 149 -11.08 25.66 -3.52
CA ILE A 149 -10.60 24.28 -3.66
C ILE A 149 -11.73 23.38 -3.19
N VAL A 150 -12.12 22.42 -4.01
CA VAL A 150 -13.23 21.51 -3.73
C VAL A 150 -12.71 20.08 -3.73
N CYS A 151 -13.03 19.33 -2.69
CA CYS A 151 -12.91 17.88 -2.70
C CYS A 151 -14.29 17.23 -2.62
N ASP A 152 -14.46 16.17 -3.40
CA ASP A 152 -15.71 15.43 -3.47
C ASP A 152 -15.65 14.13 -2.65
N HIS A 153 -16.72 13.34 -2.72
CA HIS A 153 -16.83 12.04 -2.05
C HIS A 153 -15.89 10.97 -2.64
N ASN A 154 -15.44 11.13 -3.88
CA ASN A 154 -14.51 10.21 -4.54
C ASN A 154 -13.05 10.50 -4.15
N GLY A 155 -12.81 11.65 -3.52
CA GLY A 155 -11.49 12.14 -3.16
C GLY A 155 -10.79 12.90 -4.27
N ASP A 156 -11.53 13.28 -5.32
CA ASP A 156 -11.01 14.10 -6.40
C ASP A 156 -10.95 15.56 -5.96
N MET A 157 -9.82 16.21 -6.28
CA MET A 157 -9.63 17.63 -6.02
C MET A 157 -9.79 18.46 -7.29
N SER A 158 -10.56 19.53 -7.17
CA SER A 158 -10.83 20.46 -8.27
C SER A 158 -10.79 21.91 -7.79
N LEU A 159 -10.47 22.80 -8.71
CA LEU A 159 -10.53 24.24 -8.53
C LEU A 159 -11.86 24.73 -9.09
N ARG A 160 -12.68 25.37 -8.26
CA ARG A 160 -13.93 26.00 -8.68
C ARG A 160 -13.77 27.51 -8.79
N ILE A 161 -14.18 28.04 -9.94
CA ILE A 161 -14.08 29.45 -10.34
C ILE A 161 -15.47 29.88 -10.80
N GLY A 162 -16.23 30.52 -9.91
CA GLY A 162 -17.66 30.74 -10.13
C GLY A 162 -18.39 29.41 -10.37
N HIS A 163 -18.89 29.19 -11.60
CA HIS A 163 -19.56 27.95 -12.02
C HIS A 163 -18.64 26.94 -12.72
N LEU A 164 -17.41 27.34 -13.06
CA LEU A 164 -16.44 26.46 -13.72
C LEU A 164 -15.74 25.61 -12.66
N GLN A 165 -15.68 24.30 -12.85
CA GLN A 165 -14.93 23.38 -12.00
C GLN A 165 -13.88 22.67 -12.85
N VAL A 166 -12.61 22.86 -12.50
CA VAL A 166 -11.46 22.33 -13.25
C VAL A 166 -10.71 21.35 -12.35
N PRO A 167 -10.53 20.08 -12.73
CA PRO A 167 -9.69 19.15 -11.98
C PRO A 167 -8.29 19.73 -11.76
N MET A 168 -7.69 19.49 -10.59
CA MET A 168 -6.37 20.05 -10.26
C MET A 168 -5.27 19.61 -11.26
N GLU A 169 -5.41 18.43 -11.86
CA GLU A 169 -4.49 17.93 -12.90
C GLU A 169 -4.57 18.72 -14.22
N GLN A 170 -5.72 19.36 -14.49
CA GLN A 170 -6.01 20.11 -15.71
C GLN A 170 -5.80 21.62 -15.53
N MET A 171 -5.13 22.06 -14.45
CA MET A 171 -4.89 23.50 -14.21
C MET A 171 -4.16 24.21 -15.35
N SER A 172 -3.37 23.49 -16.16
CA SER A 172 -2.71 24.06 -17.33
C SER A 172 -3.67 24.56 -18.42
N GLU A 173 -4.92 24.09 -18.42
CA GLU A 173 -5.97 24.45 -19.38
C GLU A 173 -6.77 25.69 -18.94
N LEU A 174 -6.59 26.18 -17.71
CA LEU A 174 -7.29 27.36 -17.16
C LEU A 174 -7.10 28.62 -18.01
N ALA A 175 -5.95 28.71 -18.67
CA ALA A 175 -5.58 29.76 -19.61
C ALA A 175 -6.53 29.92 -20.81
N ASN A 176 -7.31 28.88 -21.13
CA ASN A 176 -8.31 28.92 -22.19
C ASN A 176 -9.62 29.61 -21.75
N PHE A 177 -9.82 29.74 -20.44
CA PHE A 177 -11.07 30.19 -19.84
C PHE A 177 -10.94 31.53 -19.10
N VAL A 178 -9.71 31.87 -18.68
CA VAL A 178 -9.42 33.01 -17.81
C VAL A 178 -8.27 33.83 -18.42
N ASP A 179 -8.35 35.16 -18.34
CA ASP A 179 -7.32 36.04 -18.84
C ASP A 179 -6.07 36.04 -17.93
N ILE A 180 -4.94 36.49 -18.47
CA ILE A 180 -3.63 36.45 -17.78
C ILE A 180 -3.66 37.22 -16.45
N SER A 181 -4.42 38.32 -16.36
CA SER A 181 -4.49 39.13 -15.15
C SER A 181 -5.21 38.39 -14.02
N ALA A 182 -6.34 37.75 -14.31
CA ALA A 182 -7.07 36.91 -13.39
C ALA A 182 -6.30 35.62 -13.03
N LEU A 183 -5.60 35.01 -14.00
CA LEU A 183 -4.77 33.84 -13.76
C LEU A 183 -3.66 34.14 -12.72
N SER A 184 -3.05 35.32 -12.82
CA SER A 184 -2.06 35.82 -11.87
C SER A 184 -2.65 36.02 -10.46
N GLN A 185 -3.83 36.64 -10.37
CA GLN A 185 -4.55 36.83 -9.09
C GLN A 185 -4.91 35.49 -8.44
N MET A 186 -5.43 34.54 -9.22
CA MET A 186 -5.74 33.18 -8.77
C MET A 186 -4.49 32.44 -8.29
N ALA A 187 -3.38 32.54 -9.03
CA ALA A 187 -2.11 31.93 -8.62
C ALA A 187 -1.60 32.51 -7.30
N SER A 188 -1.87 33.79 -7.02
CA SER A 188 -1.56 34.42 -5.73
C SER A 188 -2.47 33.90 -4.62
N ALA A 189 -3.78 33.82 -4.85
CA ALA A 189 -4.74 33.31 -3.88
C ALA A 189 -4.45 31.84 -3.51
N LEU A 190 -4.16 31.00 -4.51
CA LEU A 190 -3.83 29.59 -4.33
C LEU A 190 -2.50 29.39 -3.59
N ARG A 191 -1.46 30.19 -3.89
CA ARG A 191 -0.22 30.18 -3.09
C ARG A 191 -0.47 30.57 -1.64
N SER A 192 -1.35 31.55 -1.40
CA SER A 192 -1.75 31.93 -0.04
C SER A 192 -2.64 30.90 0.66
N ALA A 193 -3.06 29.84 -0.03
CA ALA A 193 -3.73 28.68 0.55
C ALA A 193 -2.77 27.47 0.70
N GLY A 194 -1.48 27.65 0.40
CA GLY A 194 -0.47 26.58 0.46
C GLY A 194 -0.45 25.66 -0.76
N VAL A 195 -1.15 26.00 -1.84
CA VAL A 195 -1.10 25.21 -3.09
C VAL A 195 0.22 25.50 -3.80
N PRO A 196 1.02 24.48 -4.17
CA PRO A 196 2.31 24.66 -4.84
C PRO A 196 2.11 24.96 -6.33
N VAL A 197 1.51 26.11 -6.65
CA VAL A 197 1.28 26.55 -8.02
C VAL A 197 2.38 27.49 -8.49
N VAL A 198 2.78 27.31 -9.75
CA VAL A 198 3.67 28.24 -10.45
C VAL A 198 2.95 28.80 -11.67
N HIS A 199 3.13 30.10 -11.88
CA HIS A 199 2.51 30.85 -12.96
C HIS A 199 3.59 31.38 -13.90
N TYR A 200 3.53 30.99 -15.17
CA TYR A 200 4.45 31.41 -16.24
C TYR A 200 3.65 31.88 -17.45
N GLY A 201 3.60 33.20 -17.69
CA GLY A 201 2.91 33.77 -18.84
C GLY A 201 1.41 33.51 -18.81
N ASN A 202 0.89 32.75 -19.79
CA ASN A 202 -0.51 32.31 -19.82
C ASN A 202 -0.65 30.84 -19.39
N HIS A 203 0.18 30.36 -18.48
CA HIS A 203 0.11 28.98 -17.99
C HIS A 203 0.25 28.95 -16.47
N MET A 204 -0.55 28.12 -15.83
CA MET A 204 -0.47 27.82 -14.40
C MET A 204 -0.39 26.31 -14.22
N THR A 205 0.60 25.84 -13.47
CA THR A 205 0.81 24.41 -13.21
C THR A 205 1.08 24.16 -11.74
N MET A 206 0.74 22.98 -11.24
CA MET A 206 1.17 22.52 -9.92
C MET A 206 2.57 21.93 -10.02
N VAL A 207 3.40 22.21 -9.02
CA VAL A 207 4.73 21.61 -8.88
C VAL A 207 4.59 20.29 -8.13
N PRO A 208 5.09 19.17 -8.69
CA PRO A 208 5.21 17.92 -7.94
C PRO A 208 6.30 18.14 -6.90
N SER A 209 5.95 18.02 -5.62
CA SER A 209 6.79 18.13 -4.41
C SER A 209 6.44 19.35 -3.55
N PHE A 210 5.51 19.14 -2.64
CA PHE A 210 5.50 19.85 -1.37
C PHE A 210 5.71 18.80 -0.30
N VAL A 211 6.93 18.74 0.26
CA VAL A 211 7.16 18.04 1.52
C VAL A 211 6.69 19.01 2.60
N PRO A 212 5.58 18.74 3.31
CA PRO A 212 5.17 19.62 4.40
C PRO A 212 6.34 19.77 5.38
N SER A 213 6.57 20.99 5.85
CA SER A 213 7.60 21.24 6.86
C SER A 213 7.38 20.29 8.04
N PRO A 214 8.42 19.61 8.57
CA PRO A 214 8.28 18.67 9.69
C PRO A 214 7.73 19.32 10.97
N GLU A 215 7.71 20.66 11.05
CA GLU A 215 7.11 21.41 12.17
C GLU A 215 5.57 21.39 12.16
N ASN A 216 4.95 21.01 11.05
CA ASN A 216 3.49 21.05 10.85
C ASN A 216 2.93 19.64 10.60
N ASP A 217 3.07 18.74 11.58
CA ASP A 217 2.44 17.42 11.51
C ASP A 217 0.92 17.56 11.58
N ILE A 218 0.23 17.08 10.54
CA ILE A 218 -1.23 17.13 10.42
C ILE A 218 -1.77 15.73 10.63
N VAL A 219 -2.43 15.52 11.76
CA VAL A 219 -3.00 14.23 12.13
C VAL A 219 -4.52 14.32 12.03
N MET A 220 -5.13 13.44 11.23
CA MET A 220 -6.59 13.38 11.09
C MET A 220 -7.13 12.04 11.57
N ARG A 221 -8.21 12.07 12.34
CA ARG A 221 -8.99 10.89 12.74
C ARG A 221 -10.41 11.03 12.24
N ILE A 222 -10.88 10.01 11.53
CA ILE A 222 -12.22 10.00 10.96
C ILE A 222 -13.07 9.04 11.79
N HIS A 223 -14.18 9.52 12.30
CA HIS A 223 -15.22 8.71 12.90
C HIS A 223 -16.33 8.51 11.86
N ALA A 224 -16.51 7.27 11.43
CA ALA A 224 -17.50 6.89 10.44
C ALA A 224 -18.64 6.10 11.08
N LEU A 225 -19.85 6.28 10.57
CA LEU A 225 -21.03 5.48 10.90
C LEU A 225 -21.51 4.84 9.60
N ASN A 226 -21.64 3.50 9.58
CA ASN A 226 -22.03 2.74 8.39
C ASN A 226 -21.13 3.02 7.16
N GLY A 227 -19.84 3.30 7.37
CA GLY A 227 -18.89 3.60 6.30
C GLY A 227 -18.93 5.05 5.81
N GLU A 228 -19.88 5.88 6.25
CA GLU A 228 -19.91 7.32 5.94
C GLU A 228 -19.21 8.13 7.04
N PRO A 229 -18.35 9.11 6.71
CA PRO A 229 -17.72 9.98 7.70
C PRO A 229 -18.78 10.88 8.35
N VAL A 230 -18.91 10.77 9.67
CA VAL A 230 -19.85 11.58 10.48
C VAL A 230 -19.11 12.68 11.23
N GLN A 231 -17.87 12.42 11.64
CA GLN A 231 -17.06 13.36 12.40
C GLN A 231 -15.58 13.21 12.07
N VAL A 232 -14.84 14.30 12.07
CA VAL A 232 -13.41 14.37 11.74
C VAL A 232 -12.71 15.16 12.84
N GLU A 233 -11.78 14.53 13.56
CA GLU A 233 -10.84 15.24 14.44
C GLU A 233 -9.57 15.53 13.66
N LEU A 234 -9.22 16.81 13.54
CA LEU A 234 -8.09 17.29 12.79
C LEU A 234 -7.14 18.01 13.74
N SER A 235 -5.91 17.52 13.86
CA SER A 235 -4.86 18.10 14.69
C SER A 235 -3.80 18.73 13.79
N ALA A 236 -3.61 20.04 13.93
CA ALA A 236 -2.70 20.85 13.12
C ALA A 236 -2.10 21.96 14.00
N GLY A 237 -0.78 22.18 13.90
CA GLY A 237 -0.09 23.21 14.68
C GLY A 237 -0.26 23.06 16.20
N GLY A 238 -0.30 21.81 16.69
CA GLY A 238 -0.49 21.49 18.11
C GLY A 238 -1.93 21.70 18.65
N LYS A 239 -2.88 22.14 17.82
CA LYS A 239 -4.30 22.30 18.18
C LYS A 239 -5.13 21.20 17.52
N SER A 240 -6.24 20.82 18.15
CA SER A 240 -7.18 19.83 17.62
C SER A 240 -8.55 20.47 17.39
N PHE A 241 -9.17 20.13 16.27
CA PHE A 241 -10.45 20.66 15.81
C PHE A 241 -11.38 19.48 15.46
N CYS A 242 -12.65 19.59 15.81
CA CYS A 242 -13.64 18.56 15.53
C CYS A 242 -14.69 19.08 14.54
N LEU A 243 -14.80 18.44 13.38
CA LEU A 243 -15.74 18.77 12.31
C LEU A 243 -16.82 17.67 12.22
N PRO A 244 -18.12 17.98 12.10
CA PRO A 244 -18.66 19.34 12.12
C PRO A 244 -18.70 19.92 13.55
N GLY A 245 -18.64 21.25 13.69
CA GLY A 245 -18.87 21.97 14.94
C GLY A 245 -17.74 22.92 15.39
N GLN A 246 -16.51 22.76 14.88
CA GLN A 246 -15.37 23.62 15.18
C GLN A 246 -14.71 24.23 13.93
N GLU A 247 -15.48 24.37 12.84
CA GLU A 247 -15.03 24.98 11.58
C GLU A 247 -14.51 26.40 11.81
N GLU A 248 -15.17 27.19 12.67
CA GLU A 248 -14.75 28.57 12.95
C GLU A 248 -13.35 28.62 13.59
N SER A 249 -13.08 27.73 14.55
CA SER A 249 -11.77 27.63 15.21
C SER A 249 -10.68 27.18 14.25
N LEU A 250 -11.01 26.23 13.36
CA LEU A 250 -10.11 25.78 12.30
C LEU A 250 -9.83 26.92 11.31
N ASN A 251 -10.85 27.66 10.90
CA ASN A 251 -10.71 28.79 9.98
C ASN A 251 -9.82 29.90 10.56
N ARG A 252 -9.93 30.18 11.86
CA ARG A 252 -8.99 31.10 12.54
C ARG A 252 -7.54 30.61 12.51
N LEU A 253 -7.30 29.30 12.56
CA LEU A 253 -5.96 28.73 12.37
C LEU A 253 -5.50 28.92 10.93
N LEU A 254 -6.34 28.57 9.95
CA LEU A 254 -6.03 28.71 8.52
C LEU A 254 -5.77 30.16 8.11
N ASP A 255 -6.44 31.12 8.75
CA ASP A 255 -6.17 32.54 8.60
C ASP A 255 -4.76 32.93 9.06
N SER A 256 -4.30 32.34 10.18
CA SER A 256 -2.97 32.58 10.75
C SER A 256 -1.85 31.79 10.09
N SER A 257 -2.17 30.62 9.50
CA SER A 257 -1.23 29.68 8.88
C SER A 257 -1.70 29.35 7.48
N SER A 258 -1.40 30.25 6.55
CA SER A 258 -1.81 30.21 5.14
C SER A 258 -1.29 29.00 4.36
N ASP A 259 -0.28 28.31 4.87
CA ASP A 259 0.35 27.13 4.27
C ASP A 259 -0.38 25.80 4.59
N MET A 260 -1.33 25.81 5.52
CA MET A 260 -1.96 24.59 6.04
C MET A 260 -3.24 24.19 5.31
N ALA A 261 -3.90 25.12 4.61
CA ALA A 261 -5.20 24.85 3.99
C ALA A 261 -5.13 23.75 2.92
N PHE A 262 -4.18 23.83 1.99
CA PHE A 262 -4.03 22.82 0.94
C PHE A 262 -3.63 21.43 1.46
N PRO A 263 -2.64 21.28 2.38
CA PRO A 263 -2.38 20.00 3.04
C PRO A 263 -3.61 19.39 3.72
N ILE A 264 -4.42 20.21 4.40
CA ILE A 264 -5.68 19.76 5.03
C ILE A 264 -6.69 19.32 3.98
N MET A 265 -6.88 20.09 2.91
CA MET A 265 -7.79 19.73 1.81
C MET A 265 -7.36 18.43 1.13
N LYS A 266 -6.05 18.23 0.90
CA LYS A 266 -5.50 16.99 0.33
C LYS A 266 -5.74 15.80 1.24
N LEU A 267 -5.63 16.00 2.56
CA LEU A 267 -5.89 14.96 3.55
C LEU A 267 -7.38 14.60 3.59
N LEU A 268 -8.29 15.57 3.56
CA LEU A 268 -9.74 15.33 3.46
C LEU A 268 -10.10 14.60 2.17
N ALA A 269 -9.55 15.04 1.04
CA ALA A 269 -9.74 14.41 -0.27
C ALA A 269 -9.28 12.94 -0.28
N ARG A 270 -8.09 12.63 0.26
CA ARG A 270 -7.57 11.24 0.35
C ARG A 270 -8.53 10.27 1.03
N HIS A 271 -9.42 10.78 1.88
CA HIS A 271 -10.39 9.99 2.62
C HIS A 271 -11.84 10.19 2.16
N GLY A 272 -12.07 10.82 1.00
CA GLY A 272 -13.41 11.01 0.43
C GLY A 272 -14.32 11.89 1.28
N ILE A 273 -13.75 12.81 2.08
CA ILE A 273 -14.52 13.75 2.88
C ILE A 273 -14.79 15.00 2.03
N PRO A 274 -16.05 15.35 1.75
CA PRO A 274 -16.35 16.51 0.93
C PRO A 274 -16.09 17.79 1.71
N ALA A 275 -15.30 18.66 1.12
CA ALA A 275 -14.98 19.95 1.69
C ALA A 275 -14.76 20.99 0.61
N GLU A 276 -14.96 22.24 0.99
CA GLU A 276 -14.68 23.40 0.17
C GLU A 276 -13.82 24.37 0.98
N PHE A 277 -12.72 24.82 0.41
CA PHE A 277 -11.92 25.91 0.95
C PHE A 277 -12.03 27.12 0.01
N ASP A 278 -12.74 28.15 0.45
CA ASP A 278 -12.82 29.44 -0.24
C ASP A 278 -11.49 30.19 -0.04
N CYS A 279 -10.71 30.34 -1.11
CA CYS A 279 -9.39 30.95 -1.03
C CYS A 279 -9.44 32.46 -0.74
N ASN A 280 -10.57 33.11 -1.04
CA ASN A 280 -10.75 34.55 -0.78
C ASN A 280 -11.20 34.80 0.66
N ARG A 281 -12.13 33.98 1.16
CA ARG A 281 -12.62 34.08 2.54
C ARG A 281 -11.75 33.36 3.55
N ARG A 282 -10.85 32.49 3.08
CA ARG A 282 -10.02 31.58 3.89
C ARG A 282 -10.84 30.69 4.82
N THR A 283 -12.04 30.33 4.38
CA THR A 283 -12.96 29.49 5.14
C THR A 283 -13.04 28.10 4.54
N LEU A 284 -12.78 27.10 5.38
CA LEU A 284 -13.06 25.69 5.12
C LEU A 284 -14.48 25.36 5.58
N THR A 285 -15.24 24.70 4.71
CA THR A 285 -16.55 24.12 5.01
C THR A 285 -16.52 22.64 4.68
N THR A 286 -17.07 21.80 5.58
CA THR A 286 -17.19 20.35 5.35
C THR A 286 -18.65 19.96 5.23
N ALA A 287 -18.99 19.18 4.22
CA ALA A 287 -20.31 18.59 4.09
C ALA A 287 -20.29 17.16 4.65
N LEU A 288 -20.32 17.03 5.97
CA LEU A 288 -20.47 15.75 6.66
C LEU A 288 -21.97 15.43 6.82
N SER A 289 -22.34 14.15 6.69
CA SER A 289 -23.74 13.67 6.72
C SER A 289 -24.46 14.11 8.01
N SER A 290 -25.20 15.22 7.96
CA SER A 290 -25.87 15.84 9.12
C SER A 290 -27.16 15.11 9.56
N LYS A 291 -27.30 13.81 9.27
CA LYS A 291 -28.51 13.03 9.58
C LYS A 291 -28.59 12.49 11.01
N SER A 292 -27.61 12.76 11.88
CA SER A 292 -27.69 12.40 13.30
C SER A 292 -28.32 13.53 14.12
N ARG A 293 -29.63 13.44 14.30
CA ARG A 293 -30.40 14.20 15.29
C ARG A 293 -29.79 13.98 16.69
N PRO A 294 -29.56 15.01 17.52
CA PRO A 294 -29.09 14.81 18.88
C PRO A 294 -30.21 14.14 19.70
N MET A 295 -29.95 12.94 20.21
CA MET A 295 -30.83 12.29 21.17
C MET A 295 -30.73 13.02 22.52
N THR A 296 -31.68 13.93 22.76
CA THR A 296 -31.94 14.49 24.07
C THR A 296 -32.61 13.42 24.94
N LEU A 297 -31.92 12.99 25.98
CA LEU A 297 -32.44 12.20 27.09
C LEU A 297 -33.64 12.92 27.73
N LYS A 298 -34.84 12.33 27.63
CA LYS A 298 -35.93 12.56 28.58
C LYS A 298 -36.46 11.21 29.07
N ALA A 299 -36.29 11.01 30.36
CA ALA A 299 -36.81 9.90 31.14
C ALA A 299 -38.34 9.90 31.17
N THR A 300 -38.94 8.71 31.10
CA THR A 300 -40.21 8.37 31.77
C THR A 300 -40.33 6.83 31.93
N PRO A 301 -41.05 6.33 32.95
CA PRO A 301 -40.75 5.07 33.64
C PRO A 301 -41.66 3.88 33.30
N ILE A 302 -41.10 2.66 33.43
CA ILE A 302 -41.59 1.36 33.97
C ILE A 302 -43.14 1.10 33.91
N THR A 303 -43.73 -0.03 33.44
CA THR A 303 -43.75 -1.43 34.02
C THR A 303 -44.74 -2.32 33.18
N PRO A 304 -45.06 -3.62 33.49
CA PRO A 304 -44.70 -4.78 32.66
C PRO A 304 -45.88 -5.74 32.28
N SER A 305 -45.62 -6.81 31.51
CA SER A 305 -46.39 -8.09 31.54
C SER A 305 -45.64 -9.15 30.69
N LEU A 306 -45.14 -10.24 31.31
CA LEU A 306 -45.74 -11.60 31.40
C LEU A 306 -45.87 -12.28 30.00
N THR A 307 -45.38 -13.48 29.66
CA THR A 307 -44.98 -14.69 30.42
C THR A 307 -44.24 -15.68 29.47
N LEU A 308 -43.41 -16.54 30.07
CA LEU A 308 -42.61 -17.72 29.64
C LEU A 308 -43.40 -18.87 28.91
N PRO A 309 -42.82 -20.03 28.46
CA PRO A 309 -41.58 -20.70 28.93
C PRO A 309 -40.65 -21.51 27.98
N LEU A 310 -39.39 -21.61 28.44
CA LEU A 310 -38.43 -22.74 28.52
C LEU A 310 -38.45 -23.92 27.52
N ARG A 311 -37.25 -24.29 27.05
CA ARG A 311 -36.63 -25.59 27.39
C ARG A 311 -35.09 -25.55 27.40
N HIS A 312 -34.56 -26.18 28.44
CA HIS A 312 -33.17 -26.23 28.92
C HIS A 312 -32.23 -27.13 28.10
N VAL A 313 -30.94 -26.74 28.02
CA VAL A 313 -29.80 -27.64 28.27
C VAL A 313 -28.73 -26.87 29.07
N THR A 314 -28.49 -27.30 30.29
CA THR A 314 -27.39 -26.98 31.23
C THR A 314 -26.05 -27.57 30.74
N THR A 315 -24.89 -26.91 30.88
CA THR A 315 -24.08 -26.92 32.12
C THR A 315 -23.00 -25.80 32.19
N SER A 316 -22.85 -25.27 33.41
CA SER A 316 -21.69 -24.57 34.03
C SER A 316 -21.86 -23.05 34.26
N PRO A 317 -21.67 -22.57 35.51
CA PRO A 317 -22.07 -21.22 35.92
C PRO A 317 -21.02 -20.18 35.49
N GLN A 318 -21.26 -19.54 34.35
CA GLN A 318 -20.60 -18.28 34.04
C GLN A 318 -21.32 -17.19 34.85
N VAL A 319 -20.70 -16.76 35.94
CA VAL A 319 -21.09 -15.56 36.68
C VAL A 319 -21.11 -14.42 35.67
N GLN A 320 -22.31 -14.00 35.24
CA GLN A 320 -22.45 -12.80 34.43
C GLN A 320 -22.06 -11.61 35.32
N PRO A 321 -20.97 -10.88 35.02
CA PRO A 321 -20.66 -9.67 35.73
C PRO A 321 -21.71 -8.62 35.39
N SER A 322 -22.24 -7.97 36.42
CA SER A 322 -23.13 -6.82 36.29
C SER A 322 -22.46 -5.77 35.39
N PRO A 323 -23.12 -5.26 34.33
CA PRO A 323 -22.46 -4.50 33.26
C PRO A 323 -21.93 -3.11 33.65
N ASN A 324 -22.01 -2.70 34.92
CA ASN A 324 -21.68 -1.35 35.36
C ASN A 324 -20.76 -1.24 36.60
N LYS A 325 -20.19 -2.34 37.12
CA LYS A 325 -19.22 -2.23 38.22
C LYS A 325 -17.80 -2.25 37.67
N PRO A 326 -16.95 -1.24 37.96
CA PRO A 326 -15.55 -1.29 37.57
C PRO A 326 -14.88 -2.50 38.23
N GLU A 327 -14.33 -3.40 37.40
CA GLU A 327 -13.54 -4.55 37.84
C GLU A 327 -12.07 -4.16 37.79
N ARG A 328 -11.36 -4.39 38.91
CA ARG A 328 -9.92 -4.15 38.99
C ARG A 328 -9.17 -5.33 38.40
N VAL A 329 -8.56 -5.13 37.25
CA VAL A 329 -7.92 -6.15 36.44
C VAL A 329 -6.42 -5.88 36.33
N LYS A 330 -5.60 -6.88 36.60
CA LYS A 330 -4.13 -6.79 36.47
C LYS A 330 -3.70 -7.20 35.06
N ILE A 331 -3.02 -6.31 34.36
CA ILE A 331 -2.44 -6.57 33.03
C ILE A 331 -0.94 -6.36 33.10
N GLY A 332 -0.17 -7.46 33.06
CA GLY A 332 1.28 -7.43 33.26
C GLY A 332 1.63 -6.96 34.68
N LYS A 333 2.37 -5.84 34.77
CA LYS A 333 2.73 -5.22 36.06
C LYS A 333 1.73 -4.15 36.50
N SER A 334 0.87 -3.69 35.60
CA SER A 334 -0.07 -2.60 35.82
C SER A 334 -1.45 -3.14 36.21
N THR A 335 -2.24 -2.30 36.86
CA THR A 335 -3.60 -2.64 37.30
C THR A 335 -4.56 -1.56 36.79
N PHE A 336 -5.69 -1.98 36.24
CA PHE A 336 -6.67 -1.11 35.60
C PHE A 336 -8.06 -1.38 36.13
N ASP A 337 -8.87 -0.34 36.27
CA ASP A 337 -10.28 -0.42 36.60
C ASP A 337 -11.10 -0.39 35.29
N LEU A 338 -11.48 -1.58 34.80
CA LEU A 338 -12.23 -1.76 33.55
C LEU A 338 -13.74 -1.73 33.79
N PRO A 339 -14.55 -1.15 32.89
CA PRO A 339 -14.19 -0.65 31.54
C PRO A 339 -13.68 0.81 31.50
N MET A 340 -13.60 1.54 32.62
CA MET A 340 -13.34 2.99 32.60
C MET A 340 -11.94 3.37 32.11
N GLN A 341 -10.95 2.49 32.30
CA GLN A 341 -9.54 2.77 31.98
C GLN A 341 -9.07 2.15 30.65
N TRP A 342 -9.99 1.85 29.74
CA TRP A 342 -9.63 1.49 28.36
C TRP A 342 -8.70 2.53 27.69
N PRO A 343 -8.92 3.85 27.79
CA PRO A 343 -7.99 4.85 27.24
C PRO A 343 -6.56 4.74 27.78
N SER A 344 -6.40 4.45 29.07
CA SER A 344 -5.08 4.27 29.70
C SER A 344 -4.39 2.99 29.23
N ILE A 345 -5.16 1.91 28.99
CA ILE A 345 -4.62 0.68 28.40
C ILE A 345 -4.19 0.94 26.95
N LEU A 346 -4.99 1.69 26.18
CA LEU A 346 -4.65 2.07 24.81
C LEU A 346 -3.29 2.79 24.75
N GLU A 347 -3.11 3.81 25.60
CA GLU A 347 -1.85 4.56 25.69
C GLU A 347 -0.68 3.66 26.09
N ALA A 348 -0.86 2.82 27.13
CA ALA A 348 0.17 1.91 27.61
C ALA A 348 0.57 0.84 26.57
N VAL A 349 -0.36 0.38 25.72
CA VAL A 349 -0.06 -0.53 24.60
C VAL A 349 0.66 0.21 23.48
N GLN A 350 0.24 1.44 23.15
CA GLN A 350 0.89 2.25 22.12
C GLN A 350 2.35 2.55 22.47
N SER A 351 2.60 2.93 23.72
CA SER A 351 3.93 3.24 24.27
C SER A 351 4.76 2.01 24.64
N ASN A 352 4.31 0.78 24.31
CA ASN A 352 4.96 -0.49 24.64
C ASN A 352 5.21 -0.72 26.15
N GLN A 353 4.49 -0.01 27.04
CA GLN A 353 4.56 -0.28 28.48
C GLN A 353 3.88 -1.60 28.84
N ILE A 354 2.86 -1.98 28.06
CA ILE A 354 2.14 -3.24 28.18
C ILE A 354 2.19 -3.98 26.86
N VAL A 355 2.47 -5.28 26.94
CA VAL A 355 2.45 -6.17 25.79
C VAL A 355 1.00 -6.39 25.35
N ALA A 356 0.69 -6.10 24.08
CA ALA A 356 -0.64 -6.22 23.49
C ALA A 356 -1.28 -7.61 23.71
N ALA A 357 -0.47 -8.66 23.58
CA ALA A 357 -0.83 -10.04 23.87
C ALA A 357 -1.41 -10.27 25.27
N LYS A 358 -0.87 -9.59 26.30
CA LYS A 358 -1.38 -9.70 27.67
C LYS A 358 -2.75 -9.06 27.83
N VAL A 359 -3.02 -7.98 27.10
CA VAL A 359 -4.34 -7.34 27.10
C VAL A 359 -5.35 -8.27 26.45
N GLN A 360 -5.01 -8.86 25.30
CA GLN A 360 -5.86 -9.85 24.62
C GLN A 360 -6.18 -11.03 25.54
N LYS A 361 -5.15 -11.64 26.14
CA LYS A 361 -5.31 -12.76 27.07
C LYS A 361 -6.28 -12.45 28.21
N VAL A 362 -6.08 -11.32 28.88
CA VAL A 362 -6.93 -10.90 30.00
C VAL A 362 -8.36 -10.64 29.55
N SER A 363 -8.55 -10.04 28.38
CA SER A 363 -9.87 -9.80 27.83
C SER A 363 -10.63 -11.10 27.55
N GLU A 364 -9.96 -12.11 27.02
CA GLU A 364 -10.55 -13.43 26.75
C GLU A 364 -10.87 -14.20 28.03
N GLU A 365 -9.91 -14.27 28.97
CA GLU A 365 -10.09 -14.96 30.25
C GLU A 365 -11.25 -14.38 31.06
N ARG A 366 -11.50 -13.07 30.92
CA ARG A 366 -12.51 -12.33 31.67
C ARG A 366 -13.80 -12.08 30.87
N GLY A 367 -13.85 -12.44 29.58
CA GLY A 367 -14.99 -12.17 28.70
C GLY A 367 -15.30 -10.67 28.56
N LEU A 368 -14.27 -9.81 28.57
CA LEU A 368 -14.44 -8.36 28.50
C LEU A 368 -14.68 -7.92 27.06
N ALA A 369 -15.65 -7.03 26.86
CA ALA A 369 -15.87 -6.37 25.57
C ALA A 369 -14.81 -5.27 25.39
N MET A 370 -13.82 -5.53 24.52
CA MET A 370 -12.82 -4.54 24.15
C MET A 370 -13.40 -3.51 23.17
N PRO A 371 -13.13 -2.21 23.36
CA PRO A 371 -13.41 -1.20 22.34
C PRO A 371 -12.61 -1.47 21.07
N ASP A 372 -13.21 -1.22 19.90
CA ASP A 372 -12.59 -1.47 18.59
C ASP A 372 -11.21 -0.83 18.43
N LYS A 373 -11.01 0.37 18.99
CA LYS A 373 -9.70 1.07 18.96
C LYS A 373 -8.60 0.26 19.67
N ILE A 374 -8.95 -0.41 20.75
CA ILE A 374 -8.02 -1.24 21.53
C ILE A 374 -7.77 -2.56 20.81
N GLN A 375 -8.83 -3.18 20.27
CA GLN A 375 -8.68 -4.37 19.46
C GLN A 375 -7.77 -4.12 18.24
N ASN A 376 -7.94 -2.97 17.57
CA ASN A 376 -7.12 -2.58 16.43
C ASN A 376 -5.65 -2.35 16.80
N ILE A 377 -5.34 -1.63 17.89
CA ILE A 377 -3.93 -1.44 18.28
C ILE A 377 -3.29 -2.75 18.73
N ILE A 378 -4.03 -3.60 19.46
CA ILE A 378 -3.56 -4.90 19.89
C ILE A 378 -3.22 -5.73 18.66
N PHE A 379 -4.13 -5.76 17.68
CA PHE A 379 -3.92 -6.41 16.41
C PHE A 379 -2.67 -5.90 15.70
N THR A 380 -2.52 -4.58 15.52
CA THR A 380 -1.35 -3.99 14.88
C THR A 380 -0.05 -4.38 15.59
N LYS A 381 -0.02 -4.30 16.92
CA LYS A 381 1.16 -4.64 17.73
C LYS A 381 1.47 -6.15 17.67
N ILE A 382 0.45 -7.01 17.71
CA ILE A 382 0.64 -8.47 17.59
C ILE A 382 1.17 -8.83 16.19
N MET A 383 0.68 -8.19 15.13
CA MET A 383 1.22 -8.38 13.78
C MET A 383 2.65 -7.87 13.64
N GLN A 384 2.99 -6.72 14.25
CA GLN A 384 4.38 -6.24 14.30
C GLN A 384 5.30 -7.22 15.03
N MET A 385 4.84 -7.80 16.14
CA MET A 385 5.60 -8.84 16.86
C MET A 385 5.84 -10.08 15.99
N ARG A 386 4.86 -10.50 15.17
CA ARG A 386 5.02 -11.62 14.23
C ARG A 386 6.22 -11.40 13.31
N ASN A 387 6.29 -10.23 12.68
CA ASN A 387 7.34 -9.92 11.71
C ASN A 387 8.71 -9.78 12.40
N GLN A 388 8.75 -9.18 13.59
CA GLN A 388 9.99 -8.88 14.30
C GLN A 388 10.58 -10.07 15.09
N LEU A 389 9.73 -10.94 15.64
CA LEU A 389 10.13 -11.97 16.62
C LEU A 389 10.02 -13.40 16.09
N MET A 390 9.44 -13.60 14.92
CA MET A 390 9.19 -14.94 14.36
C MET A 390 9.51 -15.13 12.86
N PRO A 391 10.65 -14.63 12.33
CA PRO A 391 11.17 -15.22 11.11
C PRO A 391 11.42 -16.71 11.32
N VAL A 392 10.69 -17.55 10.59
CA VAL A 392 10.92 -18.99 10.52
C VAL A 392 11.68 -19.25 9.22
N ILE A 393 12.83 -19.88 9.35
CA ILE A 393 13.74 -20.16 8.26
C ILE A 393 13.81 -21.69 8.12
N ARG A 394 13.51 -22.22 6.95
CA ARG A 394 13.58 -23.66 6.67
C ARG A 394 14.75 -23.96 5.73
N GLY A 395 15.68 -24.76 6.22
CA GLY A 395 16.83 -25.27 5.50
C GLY A 395 16.95 -26.75 5.36
N GLY A 396 16.44 -27.28 4.26
CA GLY A 396 16.35 -28.71 4.06
C GLY A 396 15.54 -29.29 5.21
N ASP A 397 16.22 -30.07 6.06
CA ASP A 397 15.66 -30.67 7.27
C ASP A 397 15.78 -29.79 8.53
N CYS A 398 16.62 -28.75 8.51
CA CYS A 398 16.84 -27.85 9.63
C CYS A 398 15.83 -26.71 9.62
N ILE A 399 15.21 -26.39 10.76
CA ILE A 399 14.29 -25.26 10.88
C ILE A 399 14.80 -24.36 11.99
N PHE A 400 14.98 -23.09 11.66
CA PHE A 400 15.44 -22.06 12.59
C PHE A 400 14.33 -21.06 12.84
N VAL A 401 14.16 -20.65 14.10
CA VAL A 401 13.28 -19.55 14.48
C VAL A 401 14.12 -18.43 15.04
N MET A 402 13.96 -17.22 14.50
CA MET A 402 14.75 -16.05 14.88
C MET A 402 14.00 -15.25 15.97
N ASN A 403 14.32 -15.48 17.24
CA ASN A 403 13.78 -14.66 18.33
C ASN A 403 14.94 -14.00 19.09
N GLY A 404 15.52 -12.97 18.48
CA GLY A 404 16.78 -12.35 18.91
C GLY A 404 18.04 -13.18 18.60
N ASN A 405 17.95 -14.50 18.71
CA ASN A 405 18.96 -15.49 18.31
C ASN A 405 18.31 -16.62 17.47
N PRO A 406 19.07 -17.30 16.59
CA PRO A 406 18.58 -18.46 15.86
C PRO A 406 18.41 -19.67 16.78
N PHE A 407 17.20 -20.23 16.84
CA PHE A 407 16.91 -21.49 17.54
C PHE A 407 16.66 -22.61 16.54
N SER A 408 17.41 -23.70 16.61
CA SER A 408 17.12 -24.90 15.81
C SER A 408 15.98 -25.70 16.44
N MET A 409 14.91 -26.00 15.67
CA MET A 409 13.82 -26.86 16.15
C MET A 409 14.24 -28.31 16.34
N LEU A 410 15.33 -28.76 15.69
CA LEU A 410 15.85 -30.12 15.85
C LEU A 410 16.59 -30.29 17.17
N THR A 411 17.41 -29.31 17.55
CA THR A 411 18.34 -29.44 18.68
C THR A 411 17.97 -28.60 19.90
N GLN A 412 17.11 -27.60 19.74
CA GLN A 412 16.77 -26.63 20.78
C GLN A 412 15.26 -26.32 20.91
N PRO A 413 14.35 -27.31 20.78
CA PRO A 413 12.91 -27.05 20.84
C PRO A 413 12.46 -26.48 22.19
N GLU A 414 13.03 -26.93 23.31
CA GLU A 414 12.71 -26.42 24.65
C GLU A 414 13.18 -24.98 24.86
N LYS A 415 14.38 -24.63 24.35
CA LYS A 415 14.89 -23.26 24.43
C LYS A 415 14.04 -22.30 23.59
N LEU A 416 13.61 -22.75 22.41
CA LEU A 416 12.67 -22.01 21.57
C LEU A 416 11.32 -21.83 22.27
N SER A 417 10.76 -22.90 22.82
CA SER A 417 9.51 -22.89 23.59
C SER A 417 9.56 -21.86 24.73
N ASN A 418 10.62 -21.89 25.54
CA ASN A 418 10.86 -20.92 26.60
C ASN A 418 10.99 -19.49 26.07
N ALA A 419 11.74 -19.28 24.98
CA ALA A 419 11.91 -17.95 24.38
C ALA A 419 10.60 -17.38 23.83
N LEU A 420 9.78 -18.19 23.18
CA LEU A 420 8.46 -17.80 22.66
C LEU A 420 7.50 -17.48 23.81
N ARG A 421 7.54 -18.26 24.90
CA ARG A 421 6.75 -18.02 26.10
C ARG A 421 7.15 -16.71 26.79
N ASP A 422 8.45 -16.47 26.95
CA ASP A 422 8.96 -15.27 27.62
C ASP A 422 8.67 -14.00 26.81
N ALA A 423 8.65 -14.13 25.48
CA ALA A 423 8.20 -13.09 24.55
C ALA A 423 6.66 -12.99 24.42
N ASP A 424 5.90 -13.84 25.11
CA ASP A 424 4.44 -13.90 25.11
C ASP A 424 3.83 -14.04 23.70
N VAL A 425 4.50 -14.82 22.85
CA VAL A 425 4.10 -15.02 21.46
C VAL A 425 2.90 -15.96 21.39
N PRO A 426 1.77 -15.55 20.79
CA PRO A 426 0.60 -16.40 20.68
C PRO A 426 0.87 -17.58 19.77
N ARG A 427 0.43 -18.74 20.22
CA ARG A 427 0.55 -20.02 19.52
C ARG A 427 -0.01 -19.99 18.09
N GLU A 428 -1.09 -19.25 17.85
CA GLU A 428 -1.70 -19.11 16.52
C GLU A 428 -0.71 -18.49 15.51
N LEU A 429 0.12 -17.51 15.94
CA LEU A 429 1.16 -16.93 15.09
C LEU A 429 2.29 -17.91 14.83
N VAL A 430 2.71 -18.66 15.86
CA VAL A 430 3.75 -19.68 15.71
C VAL A 430 3.29 -20.69 14.65
N ARG A 431 2.05 -21.15 14.77
CA ARG A 431 1.44 -22.09 13.82
C ARG A 431 1.35 -21.52 12.40
N ASP A 432 0.93 -20.27 12.24
CA ASP A 432 0.90 -19.60 10.95
C ASP A 432 2.30 -19.47 10.33
N ALA A 433 3.30 -19.08 11.12
CA ALA A 433 4.67 -18.95 10.65
C ALA A 433 5.26 -20.30 10.18
N MET A 434 4.97 -21.39 10.89
CA MET A 434 5.36 -22.75 10.47
C MET A 434 4.66 -23.18 9.18
N MET A 435 3.38 -22.85 9.03
CA MET A 435 2.63 -23.15 7.80
C MET A 435 3.27 -22.49 6.59
N ARG A 436 3.69 -21.23 6.71
CA ARG A 436 4.26 -20.47 5.59
C ARG A 436 5.51 -21.14 5.04
N VAL A 437 6.35 -21.75 5.88
CA VAL A 437 7.52 -22.52 5.43
C VAL A 437 7.21 -23.99 5.06
N GLY A 438 5.93 -24.34 4.93
CA GLY A 438 5.48 -25.67 4.52
C GLY A 438 5.61 -26.73 5.59
N LEU A 439 5.49 -26.36 6.87
CA LEU A 439 5.54 -27.30 7.97
C LEU A 439 4.13 -27.54 8.55
N PRO A 440 3.66 -28.79 8.55
CA PRO A 440 2.42 -29.14 9.23
C PRO A 440 2.52 -28.83 10.72
N ALA A 441 1.56 -28.08 11.24
CA ALA A 441 1.51 -27.70 12.66
C ALA A 441 0.09 -27.86 13.21
N LYS A 442 -0.02 -28.55 14.35
CA LYS A 442 -1.28 -28.94 14.99
C LYS A 442 -1.37 -28.53 16.45
N ASN A 443 -2.37 -27.71 16.73
CA ASN A 443 -3.48 -27.94 17.64
C ASN A 443 -3.43 -29.07 18.75
N THR A 444 -2.45 -29.24 19.67
CA THR A 444 -2.59 -30.15 20.85
C THR A 444 -3.01 -29.45 22.16
N GLN A 445 -3.43 -30.21 23.18
CA GLN A 445 -3.79 -29.71 24.51
C GLN A 445 -2.60 -29.06 25.25
N ASN A 446 -1.39 -29.59 25.04
CA ASN A 446 -0.19 -29.19 25.81
C ASN A 446 0.66 -28.14 25.10
N GLY A 447 0.33 -27.79 23.86
CA GLY A 447 1.13 -26.90 23.03
C GLY A 447 0.98 -27.19 21.54
N LEU A 448 1.92 -26.74 20.73
CA LEU A 448 1.90 -26.91 19.28
C LEU A 448 2.82 -28.05 18.85
N GLN A 449 2.24 -29.06 18.20
CA GLN A 449 3.00 -30.14 17.57
C GLN A 449 3.34 -29.75 16.13
N ILE A 450 4.60 -29.82 15.76
CA ILE A 450 5.10 -29.47 14.42
C ILE A 450 5.76 -30.71 13.82
N THR A 451 5.40 -31.07 12.59
CA THR A 451 6.05 -32.14 11.85
C THR A 451 7.19 -31.58 11.01
N LEU A 452 8.41 -32.01 11.30
CA LEU A 452 9.62 -31.62 10.58
C LEU A 452 9.72 -32.37 9.24
N PRO A 453 10.54 -31.90 8.28
CA PRO A 453 10.73 -32.56 6.99
C PRO A 453 11.24 -34.01 7.12
N SER A 454 12.04 -34.27 8.16
CA SER A 454 12.51 -35.60 8.54
C SER A 454 11.42 -36.54 9.08
N GLN A 455 10.14 -36.13 9.06
CA GLN A 455 8.98 -36.82 9.66
C GLN A 455 9.02 -36.91 11.19
N GLN A 456 10.03 -36.32 11.84
CA GLN A 456 10.06 -36.19 13.29
C GLN A 456 9.04 -35.14 13.74
N THR A 457 8.39 -35.36 14.88
CA THR A 457 7.49 -34.39 15.48
C THR A 457 8.16 -33.66 16.63
N CYS A 458 8.10 -32.33 16.62
CA CYS A 458 8.56 -31.45 17.67
C CYS A 458 7.36 -30.88 18.42
N LEU A 459 7.37 -30.91 19.76
CA LEU A 459 6.35 -30.28 20.59
C LEU A 459 6.90 -28.98 21.19
N LEU A 460 6.27 -27.86 20.86
CA LEU A 460 6.46 -26.59 21.57
C LEU A 460 5.39 -26.49 22.65
N ASP A 461 5.77 -26.88 23.86
CA ASP A 461 4.95 -26.91 25.05
C ASP A 461 4.74 -25.52 25.67
N ASN A 462 3.77 -25.37 26.59
CA ASN A 462 3.63 -24.16 27.43
C ASN A 462 3.56 -22.80 26.69
N MET A 463 3.21 -22.81 25.40
CA MET A 463 3.03 -21.59 24.62
C MET A 463 1.76 -20.85 25.00
N ALA A 464 1.74 -19.54 24.79
CA ALA A 464 0.58 -18.73 25.10
C ALA A 464 -0.63 -19.14 24.24
N ASN A 465 -1.75 -19.46 24.90
CA ASN A 465 -2.93 -20.11 24.31
C ASN A 465 -4.15 -19.18 24.23
N TYR A 466 -3.95 -17.87 24.13
CA TYR A 466 -5.04 -16.95 23.84
C TYR A 466 -5.21 -16.83 22.32
N LYS A 467 -6.45 -16.56 21.88
CA LYS A 467 -6.76 -16.38 20.47
C LYS A 467 -6.42 -14.95 20.06
N ILE A 468 -6.06 -14.79 18.79
CA ILE A 468 -5.90 -13.46 18.19
C ILE A 468 -7.17 -13.13 17.41
N PHE A 469 -7.78 -14.17 16.83
CA PHE A 469 -8.97 -14.06 16.02
C PHE A 469 -10.07 -14.95 16.57
N GLU A 470 -11.22 -14.34 16.83
CA GLU A 470 -12.46 -15.09 16.90
C GLU A 470 -13.07 -15.16 15.52
N TYR A 471 -13.09 -16.36 14.94
CA TYR A 471 -13.79 -16.62 13.69
C TYR A 471 -15.21 -17.05 13.98
N LYS A 472 -16.18 -16.23 13.55
CA LYS A 472 -17.59 -16.62 13.56
C LYS A 472 -18.01 -17.00 12.15
N ILE A 473 -18.46 -18.24 12.02
CA ILE A 473 -18.83 -18.84 10.74
C ILE A 473 -20.35 -18.96 10.70
N MET A 474 -20.99 -18.37 9.69
CA MET A 474 -22.43 -18.45 9.47
C MET A 474 -22.69 -19.15 8.15
N ARG A 475 -23.40 -20.28 8.20
CA ARG A 475 -23.78 -21.03 7.00
C ARG A 475 -25.11 -20.53 6.47
N GLU A 476 -25.12 -20.14 5.20
CA GLU A 476 -26.33 -19.81 4.44
C GLU A 476 -26.63 -20.93 3.43
N ARG A 477 -27.73 -20.81 2.66
CA ARG A 477 -28.14 -21.87 1.73
C ARG A 477 -27.05 -22.20 0.71
N ASP A 478 -26.48 -21.16 0.10
CA ASP A 478 -25.51 -21.28 -1.00
C ASP A 478 -24.18 -20.56 -0.72
N SER A 479 -24.03 -20.00 0.48
CA SER A 479 -22.86 -19.21 0.87
C SER A 479 -22.42 -19.48 2.31
N VAL A 480 -21.19 -19.08 2.61
CA VAL A 480 -20.63 -19.11 3.97
C VAL A 480 -20.09 -17.73 4.29
N THR A 481 -20.58 -17.15 5.38
CA THR A 481 -20.11 -15.86 5.87
C THR A 481 -19.09 -16.08 7.00
N ILE A 482 -17.86 -15.63 6.78
CA ILE A 482 -16.73 -15.70 7.71
C ILE A 482 -16.53 -14.32 8.31
N MET A 483 -16.76 -14.17 9.62
CA MET A 483 -16.39 -12.97 10.35
C MET A 483 -15.05 -13.20 11.05
N ALA A 484 -14.05 -12.38 10.73
CA ALA A 484 -12.72 -12.38 11.33
C ALA A 484 -12.43 -10.98 11.90
N GLY A 485 -12.66 -10.83 13.21
CA GLY A 485 -12.65 -9.51 13.85
C GLY A 485 -13.75 -8.60 13.27
N PRO A 486 -13.44 -7.33 12.89
CA PRO A 486 -14.44 -6.40 12.36
C PRO A 486 -14.79 -6.66 10.89
N LYS A 487 -14.11 -7.58 10.21
CA LYS A 487 -14.31 -7.86 8.79
C LYS A 487 -15.17 -9.10 8.59
N SER A 488 -16.02 -9.04 7.58
CA SER A 488 -16.84 -10.15 7.12
C SER A 488 -16.49 -10.48 5.67
N TYR A 489 -16.43 -11.78 5.35
CA TYR A 489 -16.16 -12.30 4.01
C TYR A 489 -17.24 -13.33 3.68
N ARG A 490 -18.03 -13.06 2.65
CA ARG A 490 -19.06 -13.97 2.15
C ARG A 490 -18.47 -14.81 1.01
N LEU A 491 -18.42 -16.13 1.18
CA LEU A 491 -17.93 -17.03 0.15
C LEU A 491 -19.07 -17.63 -0.67
N PRO A 492 -18.91 -17.73 -2.01
CA PRO A 492 -17.66 -17.56 -2.77
C PRO A 492 -17.32 -16.11 -3.18
N GLU A 493 -18.24 -15.15 -3.01
CA GLU A 493 -18.16 -13.81 -3.61
C GLU A 493 -16.88 -13.05 -3.22
N ASP A 494 -16.50 -13.12 -1.94
CA ASP A 494 -15.37 -12.41 -1.34
C ASP A 494 -14.10 -13.29 -1.26
N ALA A 495 -14.03 -14.38 -2.04
CA ALA A 495 -12.88 -15.29 -2.07
C ALA A 495 -11.55 -14.55 -2.30
N HIS A 496 -11.55 -13.56 -3.19
CA HIS A 496 -10.36 -12.78 -3.52
C HIS A 496 -9.98 -11.80 -2.40
N GLU A 497 -10.96 -11.29 -1.64
CA GLU A 497 -10.71 -10.41 -0.49
C GLU A 497 -10.20 -11.19 0.71
N LEU A 498 -10.79 -12.36 0.97
CA LEU A 498 -10.31 -13.30 1.97
C LEU A 498 -8.87 -13.72 1.68
N LYS A 499 -8.53 -13.97 0.41
CA LYS A 499 -7.14 -14.23 0.00
C LYS A 499 -6.22 -13.06 0.35
N ARG A 500 -6.57 -11.83 -0.02
CA ARG A 500 -5.78 -10.63 0.36
C ARG A 500 -5.63 -10.49 1.87
N ALA A 501 -6.66 -10.85 2.63
CA ALA A 501 -6.61 -10.84 4.10
C ALA A 501 -5.66 -11.92 4.65
N MET A 502 -5.62 -13.12 4.05
CA MET A 502 -4.66 -14.17 4.39
C MET A 502 -3.21 -13.76 4.07
N ASP A 503 -3.00 -13.20 2.89
CA ASP A 503 -1.69 -12.73 2.43
C ASP A 503 -1.12 -11.66 3.38
N SER A 504 -1.98 -10.71 3.81
CA SER A 504 -1.62 -9.64 4.76
C SER A 504 -1.61 -10.06 6.24
N GLY A 505 -1.88 -11.34 6.57
CA GLY A 505 -1.91 -11.82 7.95
C GLY A 505 -3.12 -11.37 8.78
N LYS A 506 -4.11 -10.71 8.16
CA LYS A 506 -5.38 -10.33 8.79
C LYS A 506 -6.32 -11.52 8.99
N VAL A 507 -6.04 -12.64 8.33
CA VAL A 507 -6.69 -13.94 8.52
C VAL A 507 -5.59 -14.99 8.58
N LEU A 508 -5.64 -15.87 9.57
CA LEU A 508 -4.71 -16.99 9.72
C LEU A 508 -5.34 -18.23 9.07
N PRO A 509 -4.77 -18.77 7.97
CA PRO A 509 -5.43 -19.80 7.19
C PRO A 509 -5.71 -21.09 7.98
N LEU A 510 -4.81 -21.51 8.87
CA LEU A 510 -5.00 -22.72 9.67
C LEU A 510 -6.05 -22.55 10.77
N GLU A 511 -6.15 -21.36 11.37
CA GLU A 511 -7.20 -21.08 12.36
C GLU A 511 -8.57 -20.90 11.70
N LEU A 512 -8.60 -20.36 10.48
CA LEU A 512 -9.79 -20.34 9.65
C LEU A 512 -10.24 -21.77 9.29
N MET A 513 -9.33 -22.63 8.84
CA MET A 513 -9.61 -24.03 8.52
C MET A 513 -10.21 -24.76 9.73
N ASP A 514 -9.59 -24.65 10.90
CA ASP A 514 -10.10 -25.27 12.13
C ASP A 514 -11.50 -24.72 12.50
N SER A 515 -11.75 -23.43 12.25
CA SER A 515 -13.04 -22.80 12.52
C SER A 515 -14.13 -23.23 11.53
N LEU A 516 -13.80 -23.37 10.25
CA LEU A 516 -14.71 -23.91 9.23
C LEU A 516 -15.07 -25.36 9.55
N ASN A 517 -14.07 -26.20 9.85
CA ASN A 517 -14.28 -27.61 10.18
C ASN A 517 -15.14 -27.78 11.44
N ARG A 518 -14.92 -26.96 12.49
CA ARG A 518 -15.76 -26.96 13.69
C ARG A 518 -17.23 -26.58 13.41
N ASN A 519 -17.47 -25.78 12.38
CA ASN A 519 -18.81 -25.37 11.96
C ASN A 519 -19.37 -26.26 10.83
N GLY A 520 -18.79 -27.45 10.61
CA GLY A 520 -19.29 -28.45 9.67
C GLY A 520 -19.05 -28.12 8.19
N ILE A 521 -18.13 -27.21 7.88
CA ILE A 521 -17.70 -26.90 6.52
C ILE A 521 -16.36 -27.58 6.29
N SER A 522 -16.35 -28.61 5.44
CA SER A 522 -15.15 -29.38 5.14
C SER A 522 -14.10 -28.46 4.52
N CYS A 523 -12.97 -28.31 5.21
CA CYS A 523 -11.85 -27.49 4.78
C CYS A 523 -10.55 -28.24 5.02
N ASN A 524 -9.71 -28.34 3.98
CA ASN A 524 -8.44 -29.03 4.02
C ASN A 524 -7.33 -28.14 3.47
N VAL A 525 -6.13 -28.24 4.03
CA VAL A 525 -4.95 -27.54 3.58
C VAL A 525 -3.94 -28.55 3.06
N ASN A 526 -3.62 -28.45 1.78
CA ASN A 526 -2.51 -29.18 1.20
C ASN A 526 -1.25 -28.31 1.30
N MET A 527 -0.39 -28.61 2.27
CA MET A 527 0.88 -27.90 2.49
C MET A 527 1.87 -28.08 1.33
N ALA A 528 1.81 -29.20 0.61
CA ALA A 528 2.69 -29.48 -0.51
C ALA A 528 2.33 -28.62 -1.74
N SER A 529 1.03 -28.49 -2.05
CA SER A 529 0.57 -27.60 -3.12
C SER A 529 0.48 -26.14 -2.67
N GLY A 530 0.33 -25.88 -1.36
CA GLY A 530 0.06 -24.55 -0.83
C GLY A 530 -1.36 -24.09 -1.16
N ILE A 531 -2.33 -25.00 -1.11
CA ILE A 531 -3.73 -24.70 -1.47
C ILE A 531 -4.64 -25.11 -0.32
N ILE A 532 -5.54 -24.21 0.09
CA ILE A 532 -6.68 -24.52 0.94
C ILE A 532 -7.89 -24.84 0.06
N THR A 533 -8.49 -26.00 0.28
CA THR A 533 -9.71 -26.44 -0.41
C THR A 533 -10.86 -26.46 0.60
N MET A 534 -12.01 -25.98 0.18
CA MET A 534 -13.19 -25.85 1.02
C MET A 534 -14.44 -26.26 0.25
N SER A 535 -15.27 -27.09 0.88
CA SER A 535 -16.54 -27.56 0.34
C SER A 535 -17.65 -26.62 0.82
N LEU A 536 -18.04 -25.68 -0.05
CA LEU A 536 -19.18 -24.81 0.17
C LEU A 536 -20.47 -25.52 -0.27
N PRO A 537 -21.65 -25.07 0.20
CA PRO A 537 -22.91 -25.57 -0.33
C PRO A 537 -22.96 -25.39 -1.86
N GLY A 538 -23.13 -26.48 -2.60
CA GLY A 538 -23.26 -26.46 -4.06
C GLY A 538 -21.96 -26.31 -4.87
N GLN A 539 -20.79 -26.05 -4.24
CA GLN A 539 -19.54 -25.85 -4.97
C GLN A 539 -18.28 -26.07 -4.13
N GLY A 540 -17.16 -26.38 -4.81
CA GLY A 540 -15.83 -26.37 -4.20
C GLY A 540 -15.12 -25.03 -4.44
N LEU A 541 -14.43 -24.52 -3.43
CA LEU A 541 -13.58 -23.34 -3.55
C LEU A 541 -12.13 -23.71 -3.16
N SER A 542 -11.17 -23.21 -3.94
CA SER A 542 -9.74 -23.41 -3.72
C SER A 542 -9.04 -22.06 -3.67
N LEU A 543 -8.28 -21.80 -2.61
CA LEU A 543 -7.48 -20.58 -2.48
C LEU A 543 -6.00 -20.95 -2.31
N PRO A 544 -5.08 -20.29 -3.01
CA PRO A 544 -3.66 -20.48 -2.76
C PRO A 544 -3.25 -19.79 -1.46
N LEU A 545 -2.36 -20.42 -0.71
CA LEU A 545 -1.82 -19.95 0.56
C LEU A 545 -0.55 -19.12 0.34
N PRO A 546 -0.28 -18.13 1.21
CA PRO A 546 0.96 -17.37 1.18
C PRO A 546 2.11 -18.20 1.76
N MET A 547 2.71 -19.06 0.95
CA MET A 547 3.87 -19.89 1.34
C MET A 547 5.18 -19.13 1.09
N THR A 548 6.07 -19.11 2.08
CA THR A 548 7.46 -18.68 1.99
C THR A 548 8.35 -19.89 1.67
N GLY A 549 9.20 -19.83 0.64
CA GLY A 549 10.09 -20.94 0.26
C GLY A 549 9.65 -21.78 -0.95
N LYS A 550 8.84 -21.22 -1.85
CA LYS A 550 8.56 -21.82 -3.18
C LYS A 550 9.13 -21.03 -4.36
N MET A 551 10.04 -20.08 -4.13
CA MET A 551 10.91 -19.63 -5.22
C MET A 551 12.06 -20.63 -5.37
N SER A 552 12.44 -20.97 -6.61
CA SER A 552 13.61 -21.80 -6.86
C SER A 552 14.92 -21.02 -6.68
N LEU A 553 15.07 -20.43 -5.49
CA LEU A 553 16.28 -19.74 -5.10
C LEU A 553 17.39 -20.79 -4.92
N LYS A 554 18.48 -20.68 -5.67
CA LYS A 554 19.69 -21.50 -5.54
C LYS A 554 20.90 -20.60 -5.44
N LEU A 555 21.83 -20.95 -4.54
CA LEU A 555 23.09 -20.23 -4.39
C LEU A 555 24.23 -21.13 -4.82
N HIS A 556 24.97 -20.70 -5.83
CA HIS A 556 26.12 -21.42 -6.37
C HIS A 556 27.39 -20.65 -6.04
N PRO A 557 28.38 -21.25 -5.36
CA PRO A 557 29.68 -20.63 -5.21
C PRO A 557 30.37 -20.56 -6.58
N LEU A 558 30.93 -19.40 -6.94
CA LEU A 558 31.65 -19.22 -8.20
C LEU A 558 33.14 -19.56 -8.08
N GLU A 559 33.72 -19.40 -6.89
CA GLU A 559 35.16 -19.66 -6.62
C GLU A 559 35.35 -20.53 -5.36
N GLY A 560 35.00 -21.82 -5.44
CA GLY A 560 35.22 -22.78 -4.35
C GLY A 560 34.30 -22.58 -3.12
N PRO A 561 34.40 -23.46 -2.09
CA PRO A 561 33.46 -23.47 -0.95
C PRO A 561 33.55 -22.22 -0.05
N LEU A 562 34.67 -21.50 -0.08
CA LEU A 562 34.88 -20.22 0.60
C LEU A 562 34.60 -19.01 -0.32
N GLY A 563 33.90 -19.23 -1.44
CA GLY A 563 33.65 -18.31 -2.54
C GLY A 563 33.76 -16.82 -2.20
N THR A 564 34.68 -16.14 -2.87
CA THR A 564 34.75 -14.67 -2.90
C THR A 564 33.52 -14.06 -3.58
N SER A 565 32.79 -14.88 -4.35
CA SER A 565 31.57 -14.52 -5.04
C SER A 565 30.61 -15.70 -5.17
N TYR A 566 29.33 -15.37 -5.25
CA TYR A 566 28.22 -16.31 -5.33
C TYR A 566 27.26 -15.91 -6.43
N MET A 567 26.66 -16.90 -7.08
CA MET A 567 25.58 -16.73 -8.04
C MET A 567 24.25 -17.16 -7.41
N LEU A 568 23.39 -16.20 -7.13
CA LEU A 568 22.02 -16.41 -6.68
C LEU A 568 21.11 -16.54 -7.90
N GLU A 569 20.67 -17.76 -8.19
CA GLU A 569 19.69 -18.08 -9.21
C GLU A 569 18.28 -18.03 -8.61
N TYR A 570 17.34 -17.41 -9.32
CA TYR A 570 15.93 -17.28 -8.95
C TYR A 570 15.06 -17.38 -10.20
N ASP A 571 13.74 -17.47 -10.06
CA ASP A 571 12.83 -17.71 -11.19
C ASP A 571 12.89 -16.63 -12.29
N GLY A 572 13.35 -15.42 -11.95
CA GLY A 572 13.53 -14.30 -12.88
C GLY A 572 14.95 -14.09 -13.39
N GLY A 573 15.92 -14.94 -13.04
CA GLY A 573 17.29 -14.86 -13.56
C GLY A 573 18.39 -15.22 -12.56
N ARG A 574 19.56 -14.60 -12.73
CA ARG A 574 20.76 -14.85 -11.90
C ARG A 574 21.35 -13.53 -11.42
N LEU A 575 21.83 -13.51 -10.18
CA LEU A 575 22.47 -12.38 -9.53
C LEU A 575 23.86 -12.77 -9.03
N HIS A 576 24.86 -11.95 -9.34
CA HIS A 576 26.24 -12.13 -8.91
C HIS A 576 26.51 -11.31 -7.64
N LEU A 577 26.68 -11.98 -6.51
CA LEU A 577 27.00 -11.39 -5.22
C LEU A 577 28.51 -11.50 -4.97
N PRO A 578 29.20 -10.45 -4.47
CA PRO A 578 28.63 -9.22 -3.90
C PRO A 578 28.24 -8.12 -4.90
N SER A 579 28.66 -8.22 -6.17
CA SER A 579 28.58 -7.12 -7.15
C SER A 579 27.17 -6.57 -7.46
N GLN A 580 26.12 -7.37 -7.26
CA GLN A 580 24.74 -7.02 -7.61
C GLN A 580 23.82 -6.94 -6.37
N ILE A 581 24.38 -6.58 -5.21
CA ILE A 581 23.63 -6.44 -3.96
C ILE A 581 22.48 -5.41 -4.06
N ASP A 582 22.68 -4.31 -4.79
CA ASP A 582 21.64 -3.28 -4.97
C ASP A 582 20.43 -3.82 -5.75
N LYS A 583 20.69 -4.64 -6.78
CA LYS A 583 19.63 -5.29 -7.55
C LYS A 583 18.89 -6.34 -6.73
N LEU A 584 19.61 -7.09 -5.89
CA LEU A 584 18.98 -7.99 -4.93
C LEU A 584 18.05 -7.22 -3.97
N ASN A 585 18.54 -6.12 -3.39
CA ASN A 585 17.76 -5.28 -2.49
C ASN A 585 16.54 -4.66 -3.18
N GLN A 586 16.64 -4.29 -4.45
CA GLN A 586 15.51 -3.83 -5.25
C GLN A 586 14.46 -4.93 -5.43
N LEU A 587 14.89 -6.16 -5.75
CA LEU A 587 13.99 -7.31 -5.89
C LEU A 587 13.31 -7.68 -4.56
N ILE A 588 14.02 -7.48 -3.44
CA ILE A 588 13.46 -7.63 -2.09
C ILE A 588 12.43 -6.55 -1.79
N ALA A 589 12.74 -5.29 -2.09
CA ALA A 589 11.83 -4.17 -1.88
C ALA A 589 10.53 -4.33 -2.70
N GLN A 590 10.66 -4.87 -3.91
CA GLN A 590 9.54 -5.22 -4.80
C GLN A 590 8.75 -6.46 -4.34
N GLY A 591 9.20 -7.16 -3.30
CA GLY A 591 8.59 -8.42 -2.83
C GLY A 591 8.78 -9.58 -3.81
N THR A 592 9.67 -9.44 -4.79
CA THR A 592 9.98 -10.50 -5.76
C THR A 592 10.82 -11.59 -5.09
N ILE A 593 11.86 -11.20 -4.35
CA ILE A 593 12.70 -12.13 -3.60
C ILE A 593 12.48 -11.88 -2.11
N ASN A 594 12.31 -12.94 -1.32
CA ASN A 594 12.27 -12.80 0.14
C ASN A 594 13.71 -12.71 0.68
N SER A 595 14.01 -11.65 1.42
CA SER A 595 15.31 -11.47 2.08
C SER A 595 15.69 -12.69 2.94
N TYR A 596 14.73 -13.29 3.65
CA TYR A 596 14.97 -14.47 4.48
C TYR A 596 15.39 -15.70 3.66
N ASP A 597 14.84 -15.90 2.46
CA ASP A 597 15.21 -17.01 1.58
C ASP A 597 16.67 -16.85 1.08
N VAL A 598 17.13 -15.61 0.89
CA VAL A 598 18.52 -15.35 0.51
C VAL A 598 19.47 -15.59 1.67
N LEU A 599 19.18 -15.05 2.84
CA LEU A 599 19.98 -15.29 4.05
C LEU A 599 20.11 -16.78 4.33
N HIS A 600 19.00 -17.48 4.15
CA HIS A 600 18.91 -18.91 4.31
C HIS A 600 19.86 -19.67 3.39
N LEU A 601 19.87 -19.34 2.09
CA LEU A 601 20.80 -19.93 1.15
C LEU A 601 22.26 -19.70 1.49
N PHE A 602 22.60 -18.51 2.00
CA PHE A 602 23.95 -18.23 2.49
C PHE A 602 24.27 -19.09 3.72
N LEU A 603 23.41 -19.09 4.74
CA LEU A 603 23.66 -19.87 5.96
C LEU A 603 23.76 -21.39 5.71
N GLN A 604 23.12 -21.92 4.67
CA GLN A 604 23.17 -23.34 4.33
C GLN A 604 24.37 -23.74 3.48
N ASN A 605 24.63 -22.98 2.42
CA ASN A 605 25.56 -23.41 1.37
C ASN A 605 26.95 -22.82 1.56
N THR A 606 27.15 -22.04 2.62
CA THR A 606 28.37 -21.27 2.85
C THR A 606 28.71 -21.20 4.34
N LEU A 607 29.94 -20.77 4.64
CA LEU A 607 30.40 -20.48 6.01
C LEU A 607 30.52 -18.97 6.26
N VAL A 608 29.83 -18.12 5.50
CA VAL A 608 30.02 -16.68 5.64
C VAL A 608 29.39 -16.14 6.94
N PRO A 609 30.10 -15.26 7.67
CA PRO A 609 29.57 -14.63 8.87
C PRO A 609 28.27 -13.87 8.59
N TYR A 610 27.32 -13.97 9.52
CA TYR A 610 26.04 -13.27 9.48
C TYR A 610 25.79 -12.53 10.79
N GLN A 611 25.30 -11.29 10.68
CA GLN A 611 24.78 -10.53 11.80
C GLN A 611 23.57 -9.69 11.37
N PHE A 612 22.63 -9.44 12.28
CA PHE A 612 21.55 -8.48 12.06
C PHE A 612 21.89 -7.14 12.72
N ASP A 613 22.01 -6.09 11.91
CA ASP A 613 22.25 -4.75 12.40
C ASP A 613 20.92 -4.11 12.81
N LYS A 614 20.62 -4.19 14.11
CA LYS A 614 19.38 -3.65 14.70
C LYS A 614 19.24 -2.14 14.54
N ALA A 615 20.34 -1.39 14.47
CA ALA A 615 20.28 0.07 14.38
C ALA A 615 19.86 0.52 12.98
N ARG A 616 20.31 -0.21 11.96
CA ARG A 616 19.99 0.06 10.55
C ARG A 616 18.84 -0.80 10.02
N MET A 617 18.37 -1.77 10.81
CA MET A 617 17.37 -2.77 10.41
C MET A 617 17.78 -3.50 9.13
N VAL A 618 19.04 -3.94 9.02
CA VAL A 618 19.55 -4.67 7.84
C VAL A 618 20.25 -5.96 8.24
N HIS A 619 20.16 -6.95 7.36
CA HIS A 619 20.93 -8.17 7.49
C HIS A 619 22.32 -7.97 6.88
N VAL A 620 23.37 -8.34 7.60
CA VAL A 620 24.76 -8.16 7.16
C VAL A 620 25.40 -9.53 7.00
N ILE A 621 25.77 -9.88 5.76
CA ILE A 621 26.51 -11.08 5.41
C ILE A 621 27.93 -10.68 5.01
N GLU A 622 28.97 -11.32 5.53
CA GLU A 622 30.35 -10.99 5.18
C GLU A 622 30.93 -12.00 4.17
N VAL A 623 31.05 -11.60 2.91
CA VAL A 623 31.63 -12.43 1.83
C VAL A 623 33.05 -11.93 1.54
N ALA A 624 34.06 -12.76 1.81
CA ALA A 624 35.48 -12.42 1.62
C ALA A 624 35.91 -11.07 2.22
N GLY A 625 35.42 -10.75 3.42
CA GLY A 625 35.70 -9.48 4.11
C GLY A 625 34.82 -8.31 3.68
N GLN A 626 33.96 -8.48 2.66
CA GLN A 626 33.01 -7.48 2.21
C GLN A 626 31.64 -7.68 2.88
N LYS A 627 31.14 -6.63 3.53
CA LYS A 627 29.82 -6.63 4.19
C LYS A 627 28.71 -6.35 3.19
N LEU A 628 27.89 -7.36 2.91
CA LEU A 628 26.67 -7.28 2.14
C LEU A 628 25.50 -6.91 3.04
N ASN A 629 24.93 -5.72 2.83
CA ASN A 629 23.72 -5.30 3.53
C ASN A 629 22.50 -5.74 2.71
N VAL A 630 21.80 -6.77 3.17
CA VAL A 630 20.55 -7.27 2.61
C VAL A 630 19.38 -6.60 3.35
N LEU A 631 18.52 -5.91 2.60
CA LEU A 631 17.36 -5.23 3.16
C LEU A 631 16.33 -6.25 3.70
N PRO A 632 15.58 -5.89 4.76
CA PRO A 632 14.39 -6.62 5.18
C PRO A 632 13.34 -6.58 4.07
N SER A 633 12.47 -7.59 4.02
CA SER A 633 11.40 -7.63 3.01
C SER A 633 10.34 -6.60 3.38
N SER A 634 9.65 -5.99 2.41
CA SER A 634 8.64 -4.92 2.64
C SER A 634 7.40 -5.34 3.45
N LEU A 635 7.36 -6.59 3.92
CA LEU A 635 6.42 -7.09 4.91
C LEU A 635 6.92 -6.92 6.36
N ASP A 636 8.11 -6.36 6.59
CA ASP A 636 8.71 -6.12 7.92
C ASP A 636 8.21 -4.83 8.60
#